data_AF-A0A2G9MII4-F1
#
_entry.id   AF-A0A2G9MII4-F1
#
_cell.length_a   1.000
_cell.length_b   1.000
_cell.length_c   1.000
_cell.angle_alpha   90.00
_cell.angle_beta   90.00
_cell.angle_gamma   90.00
#
_symmetry.space_group_name_H-M   'P 1'
#
loop_
_entity.id
_entity.type
_entity.pdbx_description
1 polymer ?
#
loop_
_entity_poly.entity_id
_entity_poly.type
_entity_poly.pdbx_seq_one_letter_code
_entity_poly.pdbx_strand_id
1 'polypeptide(L)'
;MGDIFDNKVLCNKCEVLMRPAQLIKNGFVIRILQCPKCGNRIYHPKDIEDYNSFQNLKNKEFIVKMRMVGNSYTVSIPREIVNFIHEQEKIFNEMVKLCFEEAGKLSIEFGENLKNLKGEDN
;
A
#
# COMPACT_ATOMS: atom_id res chain seq x y z
N MET A 1 19.74 0.58 -11.57
CA MET A 1 20.19 -0.79 -11.26
C MET A 1 19.12 -1.71 -11.84
N GLY A 2 19.46 -2.57 -12.81
CA GLY A 2 18.47 -3.37 -13.54
C GLY A 2 17.83 -4.45 -12.66
N ASP A 3 16.51 -4.63 -12.79
CA ASP A 3 15.76 -5.64 -12.06
C ASP A 3 15.94 -7.00 -12.77
N ILE A 4 15.99 -8.11 -12.02
CA ILE A 4 16.04 -9.46 -12.61
C ILE A 4 14.77 -9.70 -13.43
N PHE A 5 13.67 -9.00 -13.09
CA PHE A 5 12.40 -9.04 -13.79
C PHE A 5 12.41 -8.31 -15.14
N ASP A 6 13.43 -7.50 -15.43
CA ASP A 6 13.63 -6.88 -16.75
C ASP A 6 14.25 -7.87 -17.77
N ASN A 7 14.77 -9.00 -17.28
CA ASN A 7 15.40 -10.03 -18.09
C ASN A 7 14.43 -11.16 -18.46
N LYS A 8 14.77 -11.88 -19.53
CA LYS A 8 14.02 -13.08 -19.94
C LYS A 8 14.28 -14.22 -18.95
N VAL A 9 13.31 -14.48 -18.06
CA VAL A 9 13.37 -15.57 -17.07
C VAL A 9 12.69 -16.83 -17.61
N LEU A 10 13.38 -17.97 -17.53
CA LEU A 10 12.84 -19.28 -17.88
C LEU A 10 12.28 -19.99 -16.64
N CYS A 11 11.21 -20.76 -16.82
CA CYS A 11 10.65 -21.55 -15.74
C CYS A 11 11.48 -22.80 -15.46
N ASN A 12 11.94 -22.98 -14.22
CA ASN A 12 12.74 -24.16 -13.81
C ASN A 12 12.08 -25.53 -14.06
N LYS A 13 10.74 -25.60 -14.20
CA LYS A 13 10.02 -26.86 -14.41
C LYS A 13 9.74 -27.17 -15.88
N CYS A 14 9.67 -26.15 -16.71
CA CYS A 14 9.14 -26.26 -18.08
C CYS A 14 10.08 -25.72 -19.14
N GLU A 15 11.11 -24.97 -18.73
CA GLU A 15 12.05 -24.24 -19.58
C GLU A 15 11.38 -23.27 -20.56
N VAL A 16 10.12 -22.92 -20.30
CA VAL A 16 9.36 -21.92 -21.08
C VAL A 16 9.57 -20.54 -20.45
N LEU A 17 9.66 -19.52 -21.31
CA LEU A 17 9.70 -18.11 -20.92
C LEU A 17 8.50 -17.76 -20.04
N MET A 18 8.79 -17.21 -18.86
CA MET A 18 7.78 -16.69 -17.95
C MET A 18 7.30 -15.33 -18.43
N ARG A 19 6.04 -15.01 -18.14
CA ARG A 19 5.43 -13.72 -18.51
C ARG A 19 5.27 -12.86 -17.27
N PRO A 20 5.57 -11.55 -17.36
CA PRO A 20 5.28 -10.62 -16.28
C PRO A 20 3.76 -10.51 -16.13
N ALA A 21 3.29 -10.51 -14.88
CA ALA A 21 1.92 -10.29 -14.49
C ALA A 21 1.89 -9.55 -13.15
N GLN A 22 0.73 -9.03 -12.79
CA GLN A 22 0.51 -8.35 -11.53
C GLN A 22 -0.54 -9.11 -10.72
N LEU A 23 -0.29 -9.24 -9.42
CA LEU A 23 -1.24 -9.81 -8.47
C LEU A 23 -1.66 -8.72 -7.49
N ILE A 24 -2.97 -8.49 -7.37
CA ILE A 24 -3.51 -7.58 -6.36
C ILE A 24 -3.85 -8.41 -5.12
N LYS A 25 -3.21 -8.10 -3.98
CA LYS A 25 -3.47 -8.76 -2.70
C LYS A 25 -3.66 -7.71 -1.61
N ASN A 26 -4.85 -7.64 -1.01
CA ASN A 26 -5.21 -6.63 0.00
C ASN A 26 -4.97 -5.18 -0.46
N GLY A 27 -5.23 -4.89 -1.75
CA GLY A 27 -4.96 -3.58 -2.36
C GLY A 27 -3.49 -3.33 -2.71
N PHE A 28 -2.58 -4.24 -2.36
CA PHE A 28 -1.16 -4.15 -2.70
C PHE A 28 -0.88 -4.81 -4.06
N VAL A 29 -0.21 -4.10 -4.97
CA VAL A 29 0.17 -4.62 -6.29
C VAL A 29 1.52 -5.31 -6.19
N ILE A 30 1.54 -6.62 -6.37
CA ILE A 30 2.77 -7.43 -6.35
C ILE A 30 3.12 -7.83 -7.77
N ARG A 31 4.34 -7.50 -8.20
CA ARG A 31 4.85 -7.96 -9.49
C ARG A 31 5.22 -9.43 -9.42
N ILE A 32 4.74 -10.21 -10.39
CA ILE A 32 5.03 -11.63 -10.49
C ILE A 32 5.48 -12.00 -11.90
N LEU A 33 6.27 -13.07 -12.00
CA LEU A 33 6.49 -13.79 -13.24
C LEU A 33 5.68 -15.07 -13.17
N GLN A 34 4.82 -15.31 -14.17
CA GLN A 34 3.99 -16.50 -14.25
C GLN A 34 4.37 -17.35 -15.46
N CYS A 35 4.55 -18.65 -15.23
CA CYS A 35 4.72 -19.60 -16.32
C CYS A 35 3.37 -19.93 -16.97
N PRO A 36 3.22 -19.79 -18.30
CA PRO A 36 1.96 -20.10 -18.98
C PRO A 36 1.65 -21.60 -19.04
N LYS A 37 2.66 -22.48 -18.90
CA LYS A 37 2.51 -23.93 -19.07
C LYS A 37 2.16 -24.67 -17.78
N CYS A 38 2.86 -24.38 -16.67
CA CYS A 38 2.64 -25.05 -15.37
C CYS A 38 2.00 -24.16 -14.31
N GLY A 39 1.78 -22.88 -14.59
CA GLY A 39 1.20 -21.94 -13.64
C GLY A 39 2.13 -21.53 -12.49
N ASN A 40 3.39 -21.98 -12.47
CA ASN A 40 4.35 -21.58 -11.43
C ASN A 40 4.56 -20.07 -11.41
N ARG A 41 4.73 -19.49 -10.22
CA ARG A 41 4.84 -18.04 -10.00
C ARG A 41 6.10 -17.71 -9.23
N ILE A 42 6.80 -16.68 -9.67
CA ILE A 42 7.93 -16.08 -8.95
C ILE A 42 7.51 -14.67 -8.57
N TYR A 43 7.59 -14.36 -7.29
CA TYR A 43 7.21 -13.06 -6.73
C TYR A 43 8.43 -12.16 -6.65
N HIS A 44 8.26 -10.86 -6.90
CA HIS A 44 9.34 -9.90 -6.73
C HIS A 44 9.71 -9.79 -5.24
N PRO A 45 10.98 -10.04 -4.85
CA PRO A 45 11.37 -10.16 -3.43
C PRO A 45 11.10 -8.87 -2.65
N LYS A 46 11.41 -7.70 -3.23
CA LYS A 46 11.14 -6.40 -2.60
C LYS A 46 9.65 -6.16 -2.37
N ASP A 47 8.81 -6.53 -3.33
CA ASP A 47 7.37 -6.29 -3.25
C ASP A 47 6.75 -7.19 -2.16
N ILE A 48 7.33 -8.37 -1.92
CA ILE A 48 6.95 -9.24 -0.80
C ILE A 48 7.38 -8.66 0.54
N GLU A 49 8.61 -8.14 0.63
CA GLU A 49 9.12 -7.50 1.86
C GLU A 49 8.26 -6.29 2.24
N ASP A 50 7.92 -5.45 1.26
CA ASP A 50 7.04 -4.29 1.45
C ASP A 50 5.63 -4.74 1.88
N TYR A 51 5.08 -5.78 1.23
CA TYR A 51 3.79 -6.35 1.61
C TYR A 51 3.78 -6.92 3.04
N ASN A 52 4.85 -7.62 3.44
CA ASN A 52 4.97 -8.16 4.80
C ASN A 52 5.07 -7.03 5.84
N SER A 53 5.83 -5.98 5.53
CA SER A 53 5.93 -4.79 6.36
C SER A 53 4.56 -4.11 6.51
N PHE A 54 3.78 -4.01 5.43
CA PHE A 54 2.40 -3.51 5.48
C PHE A 54 1.48 -4.38 6.35
N GLN A 55 1.54 -5.72 6.21
CA GLN A 55 0.72 -6.61 7.05
C GLN A 55 1.07 -6.46 8.54
N ASN A 56 2.36 -6.33 8.87
CA ASN A 56 2.80 -6.11 10.25
C ASN A 56 2.28 -4.79 10.81
N LEU A 57 2.33 -3.71 10.00
CA LEU A 57 1.86 -2.39 10.41
C LEU A 57 0.34 -2.36 10.58
N LYS A 58 -0.40 -3.03 9.70
CA LYS A 58 -1.87 -3.15 9.76
C LYS A 58 -2.37 -3.86 11.01
N ASN A 59 -1.65 -4.89 11.46
CA ASN A 59 -2.04 -5.68 12.64
C ASN A 59 -1.52 -5.09 13.96
N LYS A 60 -0.75 -4.00 13.91
CA LYS A 60 -0.17 -3.36 15.09
C LYS A 60 -1.16 -2.35 15.67
N GLU A 61 -1.45 -2.48 16.95
CA GLU A 61 -2.19 -1.46 17.70
C GLU A 61 -1.24 -0.34 18.13
N PHE A 62 -1.67 0.91 17.92
CA PHE A 62 -0.89 2.08 18.30
C PHE A 62 -1.63 2.86 19.39
N ILE A 63 -1.02 2.92 20.58
CA ILE A 63 -1.50 3.79 21.64
C ILE A 63 -0.91 5.18 21.41
N VAL A 64 -1.77 6.10 21.00
CA VAL A 64 -1.39 7.49 20.66
C VAL A 64 -1.89 8.47 21.71
N LYS A 65 -1.11 9.53 21.95
CA LYS A 65 -1.52 10.61 22.87
C LYS A 65 -2.35 11.62 22.10
N MET A 66 -3.54 11.92 22.63
CA MET A 66 -4.32 13.08 22.23
C MET A 66 -3.84 14.31 22.99
N ARG A 67 -3.75 15.44 22.30
CA ARG A 67 -3.39 16.73 22.90
C ARG A 67 -4.36 17.81 22.46
N MET A 68 -4.79 18.63 23.42
CA MET A 68 -5.52 19.87 23.14
C MET A 68 -4.60 20.94 22.54
N VAL A 69 -5.00 21.53 21.43
CA VAL A 69 -4.35 22.66 20.77
C VAL A 69 -5.44 23.66 20.38
N GLY A 70 -5.47 24.80 21.07
CA GLY A 70 -6.56 25.77 20.95
C GLY A 70 -7.91 25.12 21.30
N ASN A 71 -8.88 25.22 20.39
CA ASN A 71 -10.21 24.62 20.53
C ASN A 71 -10.32 23.23 19.86
N SER A 72 -9.21 22.60 19.51
CA SER A 72 -9.18 21.33 18.78
C SER A 72 -8.33 20.26 19.48
N TYR A 73 -8.64 19.00 19.23
CA TYR A 73 -7.77 17.88 19.59
C TYR A 73 -6.87 17.52 18.42
N THR A 74 -5.62 17.22 18.76
CA THR A 74 -4.62 16.68 17.85
C THR A 74 -4.25 15.27 18.29
N VAL A 75 -3.99 14.39 17.32
CA VAL A 75 -3.51 13.02 17.56
C VAL A 75 -2.08 12.94 17.06
N SER A 76 -1.18 12.39 17.87
CA SER A 76 0.18 12.09 17.42
C SER A 76 0.16 10.86 16.53
N ILE A 77 0.52 11.00 15.24
CA ILE A 77 0.65 9.86 14.33
C ILE A 77 2.04 9.25 14.51
N PRO A 78 2.17 7.95 14.85
CA PRO A 78 3.45 7.27 14.95
C PRO A 78 4.28 7.39 13.67
N ARG A 79 5.58 7.66 13.83
CA ARG A 79 6.50 7.86 12.71
C ARG A 79 6.56 6.67 11.75
N GLU A 80 6.36 5.45 12.25
CA GLU A 80 6.28 4.24 11.42
C GLU A 80 5.14 4.32 10.38
N ILE A 81 3.97 4.82 10.79
CA ILE A 81 2.82 5.02 9.87
C ILE A 81 3.18 6.11 8.86
N VAL A 82 3.77 7.22 9.31
CA VAL A 82 4.20 8.31 8.42
C VAL A 82 5.24 7.85 7.41
N ASN A 83 6.23 7.08 7.85
CA ASN A 83 7.27 6.54 6.96
C ASN A 83 6.68 5.56 5.95
N PHE A 84 5.79 4.65 6.39
CA PHE A 84 5.11 3.71 5.49
C PHE A 84 4.30 4.46 4.43
N ILE A 85 3.56 5.48 4.85
CA ILE A 85 2.83 6.36 3.95
C ILE A 85 3.80 6.98 2.95
N HIS A 86 4.87 7.65 3.40
CA HIS A 86 5.87 8.26 2.52
C HIS A 86 6.58 7.30 1.56
N GLU A 87 6.84 6.05 1.96
CA GLU A 87 7.47 5.04 1.10
C GLU A 87 6.56 4.60 -0.06
N GLN A 88 5.24 4.61 0.15
CA GLN A 88 4.26 4.40 -0.90
C GLN A 88 4.01 5.68 -1.72
N GLU A 89 4.27 6.85 -1.16
CA GLU A 89 3.98 8.18 -1.71
C GLU A 89 5.10 8.79 -2.56
N LYS A 90 5.32 8.28 -3.78
CA LYS A 90 5.77 9.18 -4.87
C LYS A 90 4.65 10.12 -5.37
N ILE A 91 3.47 10.09 -4.74
CA ILE A 91 2.21 10.50 -5.38
C ILE A 91 1.28 11.35 -4.50
N PHE A 92 1.43 11.44 -3.17
CA PHE A 92 0.41 12.15 -2.38
C PHE A 92 0.64 13.65 -2.23
N ASN A 93 -0.45 14.40 -2.37
CA ASN A 93 -0.58 15.75 -1.86
C ASN A 93 -1.12 15.72 -0.42
N GLU A 94 -0.74 16.73 0.36
CA GLU A 94 -0.80 16.86 1.83
C GLU A 94 -2.19 16.83 2.49
N MET A 95 -3.27 16.44 1.79
CA MET A 95 -4.64 16.48 2.32
C MET A 95 -5.07 15.17 2.99
N VAL A 96 -5.56 15.29 4.23
CA VAL A 96 -6.06 14.18 5.06
C VAL A 96 -7.51 14.44 5.47
N LYS A 97 -8.37 13.44 5.30
CA LYS A 97 -9.78 13.45 5.71
C LYS A 97 -9.98 12.59 6.95
N LEU A 98 -10.67 13.11 7.95
CA LEU A 98 -11.04 12.39 9.17
C LEU A 98 -12.55 12.15 9.18
N CYS A 99 -12.99 10.92 9.43
CA CYS A 99 -14.41 10.54 9.49
C CYS A 99 -14.67 9.60 10.67
N PHE A 100 -15.77 9.83 11.38
CA PHE A 100 -16.31 8.82 12.30
C PHE A 100 -17.05 7.77 11.47
N GLU A 101 -16.68 6.50 11.63
CA GLU A 101 -17.40 5.41 10.98
C GLU A 101 -18.50 4.86 11.89
N GLU A 102 -18.13 4.56 13.13
CA GLU A 102 -19.02 3.96 14.14
C GLU A 102 -18.68 4.52 15.53
N ALA A 103 -19.49 4.21 16.54
CA ALA A 103 -19.21 4.65 17.90
C ALA A 103 -17.82 4.17 18.36
N GLY A 104 -16.92 5.12 18.64
CA GLY A 104 -15.55 4.85 19.05
C GLY A 104 -14.56 4.54 17.91
N LYS A 105 -14.99 4.57 16.64
CA LYS A 105 -14.13 4.33 15.48
C LYS A 105 -13.92 5.61 14.67
N LEU A 106 -12.67 6.05 14.60
CA LEU A 106 -12.22 7.16 13.76
C LEU A 106 -11.36 6.61 12.62
N SER A 107 -11.72 6.96 11.39
CA SER A 107 -10.95 6.63 10.20
C SER A 107 -10.24 7.87 9.65
N ILE A 108 -8.99 7.65 9.25
CA ILE A 108 -8.12 8.64 8.62
C ILE A 108 -7.88 8.19 7.19
N GLU A 109 -8.26 9.02 6.22
CA GLU A 109 -8.05 8.78 4.80
C GLU A 109 -7.09 9.83 4.25
N PHE A 110 -6.00 9.38 3.61
CA PHE A 110 -5.01 10.25 2.97
C PHE A 110 -5.42 10.44 1.49
N GLY A 111 -5.20 11.62 0.90
CA GLY A 111 -5.81 11.98 -0.39
C GLY A 111 -4.92 12.02 -1.65
N GLU A 112 -5.22 11.15 -2.61
CA GLU A 112 -5.40 11.51 -4.04
C GLU A 112 -6.86 11.37 -4.52
N ASN A 113 -7.69 10.55 -3.86
CA ASN A 113 -9.07 10.25 -4.27
C ASN A 113 -10.14 11.29 -3.86
N LEU A 114 -9.76 12.35 -3.14
CA LEU A 114 -10.69 13.43 -2.73
C LEU A 114 -11.21 14.29 -3.88
N LYS A 115 -10.64 14.16 -5.10
CA LYS A 115 -11.12 14.88 -6.29
C LYS A 115 -12.44 14.34 -6.84
N ASN A 116 -12.84 13.11 -6.50
CA ASN A 116 -14.10 12.50 -6.96
C ASN A 116 -15.30 12.77 -6.04
N LEU A 117 -15.10 13.44 -4.90
CA LEU A 117 -16.19 13.87 -3.99
C LEU A 117 -16.70 15.29 -4.31
N LYS A 118 -16.19 15.92 -5.36
CA LYS A 118 -16.73 17.16 -5.93
C LYS A 118 -17.33 16.87 -7.31
N GLY A 119 -18.39 16.08 -7.34
CA GLY A 119 -19.29 15.99 -8.49
C GLY A 119 -20.45 16.94 -8.28
N GLU A 120 -20.65 17.82 -9.26
CA GLU A 120 -21.93 18.43 -9.66
C GLU A 120 -22.67 19.29 -8.62
N ASP A 121 -22.36 20.59 -8.64
CA ASP A 121 -23.37 21.64 -8.43
C ASP A 121 -22.98 22.84 -9.32
N ASN A 122 -23.35 22.74 -10.60
CA ASN A 122 -23.90 23.78 -11.50
C ASN A 122 -23.81 23.34 -12.96
#